data_AF-A0A5S3X539-F1
#
_entry.id   AF-A0A5S3X539-F1
#
_cell.length_a   1.000
_cell.length_b   1.000
_cell.length_c   1.000
_cell.angle_alpha   90.00
_cell.angle_beta   90.00
_cell.angle_gamma   90.00
#
_symmetry.space_group_name_H-M   'P 1'
#
loop_
_entity.id
_entity.type
_entity.pdbx_description
1 polymer ?
#
loop_
_entity_poly.entity_id
_entity_poly.type
_entity_poly.pdbx_seq_one_letter_code
_entity_poly.pdbx_strand_id
1 'polypeptide(L)'
;MKEKRITNWRDYNRALIAIGNIQLWFSEDAIEQWNNTQHHGGKGRANHFSELEIETCLTLRAVFRLSLHAAQGFISSLISMMKLDLDTPTYSCLCKRSAELAVRYKAKS
;
A
#
# COMPACT_ATOMS: atom_id res chain seq x y z
N MET A 1 19.86 -15.58 -45.62
CA MET A 1 19.55 -14.90 -44.35
C MET A 1 20.18 -15.70 -43.22
N LYS A 2 20.99 -15.11 -42.34
CA LYS A 2 21.62 -15.85 -41.23
C LYS A 2 20.61 -16.02 -40.09
N GLU A 3 20.29 -17.25 -39.72
CA GLU A 3 19.48 -17.55 -38.54
C GLU A 3 20.21 -17.11 -37.27
N LYS A 4 19.59 -16.20 -36.51
CA LYS A 4 20.08 -15.81 -35.19
C LYS A 4 19.57 -16.81 -34.15
N ARG A 5 20.48 -17.61 -33.61
CA ARG A 5 20.21 -18.53 -32.48
C ARG A 5 20.06 -17.71 -31.19
N ILE A 6 18.89 -17.76 -30.56
CA ILE A 6 18.63 -17.11 -29.28
C ILE A 6 19.37 -17.87 -28.18
N THR A 7 20.41 -17.27 -27.61
CA THR A 7 21.26 -17.87 -26.56
C THR A 7 20.86 -17.45 -25.15
N ASN A 8 20.07 -16.39 -24.98
CA ASN A 8 19.73 -15.80 -23.69
C ASN A 8 18.39 -16.28 -23.09
N TRP A 9 17.82 -17.39 -23.59
CA TRP A 9 16.49 -17.86 -23.19
C TRP A 9 16.32 -18.01 -21.67
N ARG A 10 17.39 -18.44 -20.98
CA ARG A 10 17.40 -18.55 -19.51
C ARG A 10 17.27 -17.19 -18.83
N ASP A 11 18.00 -16.18 -19.29
CA ASP A 11 17.97 -14.85 -18.70
C ASP A 11 16.65 -14.13 -19.01
N TYR A 12 16.12 -14.34 -20.22
CA TYR A 12 14.78 -13.87 -20.59
C TYR A 12 13.69 -14.43 -19.67
N ASN A 13 13.70 -15.74 -19.41
CA ASN A 13 12.73 -16.36 -18.50
C ASN A 13 12.92 -15.91 -17.05
N ARG A 14 14.16 -15.72 -16.58
CA ARG A 14 14.41 -15.15 -15.25
C ARG A 14 13.83 -13.75 -15.12
N ALA A 15 13.98 -12.91 -16.15
CA ALA A 15 13.39 -11.58 -16.17
C ALA A 15 11.86 -11.65 -16.12
N LEU A 16 11.23 -12.53 -16.90
CA LEU A 16 9.77 -12.72 -16.84
C LEU A 16 9.27 -13.18 -15.46
N ILE A 17 9.98 -14.08 -14.79
CA ILE A 17 9.66 -14.50 -13.41
C ILE A 17 9.83 -13.33 -12.44
N ALA A 18 10.90 -12.55 -12.57
CA ALA A 18 11.18 -11.40 -11.73
C ALA A 18 10.11 -10.30 -11.85
N ILE A 19 9.44 -10.18 -13.01
CA ILE A 19 8.29 -9.27 -13.17
C ILE A 19 7.12 -9.66 -12.26
N GLY A 20 6.97 -10.95 -11.95
CA GLY A 20 5.96 -11.43 -10.99
C GLY A 20 6.36 -11.26 -9.52
N ASN A 21 7.59 -10.82 -9.24
CA ASN A 21 8.04 -10.56 -7.88
C ASN A 21 7.43 -9.26 -7.37
N ILE A 22 6.83 -9.30 -6.18
CA ILE A 22 6.20 -8.14 -5.56
C ILE A 22 7.15 -7.64 -4.47
N GLN A 23 7.81 -6.50 -4.74
CA GLN A 23 8.64 -5.80 -3.76
C GLN A 23 7.88 -4.55 -3.28
N LEU A 24 7.57 -4.50 -1.99
CA LEU A 24 7.03 -3.31 -1.33
C LEU A 24 8.10 -2.72 -0.41
N TRP A 25 8.14 -1.39 -0.33
CA TRP A 25 8.92 -0.63 0.63
C TRP A 25 8.12 0.61 1.04
N PHE A 26 8.40 1.12 2.24
CA PHE A 26 7.90 2.39 2.71
C PHE A 26 9.02 3.42 2.52
N SER A 27 8.72 4.59 1.98
CA SER A 27 9.68 5.69 1.97
C SER A 27 9.80 6.29 3.36
N GLU A 28 10.97 6.84 3.69
CA GLU A 28 11.20 7.52 4.97
C GLU A 28 10.14 8.61 5.21
N ASP A 29 9.89 9.45 4.20
CA ASP A 29 8.84 10.47 4.24
C ASP A 29 7.45 9.91 4.58
N ALA A 30 7.15 8.69 4.12
CA ALA A 30 5.85 8.06 4.39
C ALA A 30 5.78 7.49 5.82
N ILE A 31 6.91 7.01 6.35
CA ILE A 31 7.03 6.57 7.75
C ILE A 31 6.85 7.79 8.67
N GLU A 32 7.54 8.90 8.38
CA GLU A 32 7.45 10.13 9.16
C GLU A 32 6.04 10.75 9.15
N GLN A 33 5.36 10.71 8.00
CA GLN A 33 4.02 11.29 7.82
C GLN A 33 2.89 10.29 8.09
N TRP A 34 3.20 9.07 8.56
CA TRP A 34 2.23 8.00 8.72
C TRP A 34 1.12 8.41 9.70
N ASN A 35 1.51 8.86 10.88
CA ASN A 35 0.57 9.33 11.91
C ASN A 35 0.27 10.82 11.72
N ASN A 36 -0.98 11.21 12.01
CA ASN A 36 -1.35 12.60 12.00
C ASN A 36 -0.84 13.30 13.27
N THR A 37 -0.03 14.33 13.07
CA THR A 37 0.53 15.18 14.14
C THR A 37 -0.36 16.37 14.49
N GLN A 38 -1.38 16.66 13.68
CA GLN A 38 -2.26 17.80 13.90
C GLN A 38 -3.35 17.49 14.93
N HIS A 39 -3.36 18.25 16.01
CA HIS A 39 -4.41 18.18 17.01
C HIS A 39 -5.68 18.88 16.49
N HIS A 40 -6.77 18.12 16.35
CA HIS A 40 -8.06 18.72 16.01
C HIS A 40 -8.61 19.46 17.24
N GLY A 41 -8.73 20.79 17.17
CA GLY A 41 -9.19 21.63 18.30
C GLY A 41 -10.68 21.51 18.66
N GLY A 42 -11.37 20.47 18.19
CA GLY A 42 -12.80 20.23 18.40
C GLY A 42 -13.08 19.15 19.46
N LYS A 43 -14.37 18.99 19.82
CA LYS A 43 -14.80 17.88 20.69
C LYS A 43 -14.82 16.56 19.92
N GLY A 44 -14.08 15.57 20.39
CA GLY A 44 -14.00 14.24 19.78
C GLY A 44 -12.61 13.60 19.94
N ARG A 45 -12.43 12.37 19.47
CA ARG A 45 -11.10 11.74 19.39
C ARG A 45 -10.34 12.36 18.21
N ALA A 46 -9.10 12.78 18.44
CA ALA A 46 -8.24 13.25 17.36
C ALA A 46 -8.05 12.15 16.30
N ASN A 47 -8.01 12.55 15.02
CA ASN A 47 -7.65 11.65 13.93
C ASN A 47 -6.18 11.25 14.12
N HIS A 48 -5.94 10.01 14.54
CA HIS A 48 -4.59 9.48 14.78
C HIS A 48 -3.83 9.19 13.48
N PHE A 49 -4.58 8.84 12.44
CA PHE A 49 -4.08 8.41 11.14
C PHE A 49 -4.10 9.55 10.13
N SER A 50 -3.04 9.68 9.33
CA SER A 50 -2.92 10.73 8.31
C SER A 50 -3.79 10.45 7.09
N GLU A 51 -4.00 11.45 6.24
CA GLU A 51 -4.65 11.22 4.93
C GLU A 51 -3.80 10.33 4.02
N LEU A 52 -2.46 10.50 4.07
CA LEU A 52 -1.50 9.69 3.31
C LEU A 52 -1.59 8.21 3.65
N GLU A 53 -1.64 7.88 4.94
CA GLU A 53 -1.80 6.50 5.42
C GLU A 53 -3.11 5.89 4.93
N ILE A 54 -4.23 6.60 5.13
CA ILE A 54 -5.55 6.12 4.72
C ILE A 54 -5.59 5.90 3.21
N GLU A 55 -5.06 6.83 2.42
CA GLU A 55 -4.97 6.70 0.96
C GLU A 55 -4.13 5.48 0.57
N THR A 56 -2.98 5.30 1.21
CA THR A 56 -2.07 4.17 0.97
C THR A 56 -2.77 2.85 1.26
N CYS A 57 -3.44 2.75 2.41
CA CYS A 57 -4.19 1.57 2.81
C CYS A 57 -5.31 1.22 1.82
N LEU A 58 -6.10 2.22 1.40
CA LEU A 58 -7.19 2.04 0.44
C LEU A 58 -6.68 1.72 -0.97
N THR A 59 -5.52 2.26 -1.35
CA THR A 59 -4.86 1.96 -2.62
C THR A 59 -4.36 0.52 -2.66
N LEU A 60 -3.65 0.06 -1.63
CA LEU A 60 -3.22 -1.34 -1.51
C LEU A 60 -4.42 -2.28 -1.54
N ARG A 61 -5.49 -1.95 -0.82
CA ARG A 61 -6.74 -2.70 -0.90
C ARG A 61 -7.27 -2.80 -2.33
N ALA A 62 -7.32 -1.69 -3.07
CA ALA A 62 -7.85 -1.67 -4.43
C ALA A 62 -6.98 -2.45 -5.42
N VAL A 63 -5.65 -2.26 -5.37
CA VAL A 63 -4.67 -2.93 -6.24
C VAL A 63 -4.71 -4.45 -6.04
N PHE A 64 -4.73 -4.90 -4.79
CA PHE A 64 -4.76 -6.32 -4.44
C PHE A 64 -6.19 -6.90 -4.35
N ARG A 65 -7.22 -6.09 -4.63
CA ARG A 65 -8.64 -6.47 -4.59
C ARG A 65 -9.05 -7.13 -3.25
N LEU A 66 -8.60 -6.56 -2.15
CA LEU A 66 -8.85 -7.08 -0.80
C LEU A 66 -10.17 -6.57 -0.22
N SER A 67 -10.77 -7.33 0.70
CA SER A 67 -11.80 -6.80 1.61
C SER A 67 -11.15 -5.81 2.60
N LEU A 68 -11.94 -4.96 3.27
CA LEU A 68 -11.38 -4.04 4.28
C LEU A 68 -10.71 -4.77 5.44
N HIS A 69 -11.27 -5.91 5.88
CA HIS A 69 -10.66 -6.75 6.92
C HIS A 69 -9.35 -7.38 6.45
N ALA A 70 -9.31 -7.88 5.23
CA ALA A 70 -8.09 -8.44 4.65
C ALA A 70 -7.01 -7.37 4.45
N ALA A 71 -7.39 -6.16 4.05
CA ALA A 71 -6.46 -5.02 3.92
C ALA A 71 -5.83 -4.65 5.26
N GLN A 72 -6.62 -4.56 6.34
CA GLN A 72 -6.09 -4.33 7.69
C GLN A 72 -5.04 -5.40 8.06
N GLY A 73 -5.37 -6.69 7.89
CA GLY A 73 -4.44 -7.78 8.20
C GLY A 73 -3.18 -7.75 7.33
N PHE A 74 -3.34 -7.48 6.03
CA PHE A 74 -2.25 -7.39 5.08
C PHE A 74 -1.26 -6.28 5.44
N ILE A 75 -1.76 -5.07 5.74
CA ILE A 75 -0.93 -3.91 6.07
C ILE A 75 -0.23 -4.12 7.42
N SER A 76 -0.93 -4.67 8.41
CA SER A 76 -0.33 -5.03 9.70
C SER A 76 0.81 -6.05 9.52
N SER A 77 0.62 -7.03 8.65
CA SER A 77 1.67 -8.00 8.31
C SER A 77 2.87 -7.34 7.61
N LEU A 78 2.65 -6.37 6.72
CA LEU A 78 3.72 -5.65 6.03
C LEU A 78 4.55 -4.82 7.01
N ILE A 79 3.89 -4.02 7.85
CA ILE A 79 4.53 -3.21 8.90
C ILE A 79 5.37 -4.08 9.83
N SER A 80 4.80 -5.21 10.28
CA SER A 80 5.51 -6.17 11.14
C SER A 80 6.72 -6.80 10.45
N MET A 81 6.56 -7.22 9.19
CA MET A 81 7.65 -7.83 8.39
C MET A 81 8.79 -6.84 8.15
N MET A 82 8.47 -5.55 8.00
CA MET A 82 9.44 -4.47 7.80
C MET A 82 9.99 -3.91 9.12
N LYS A 83 9.50 -4.39 10.27
CA LYS A 83 9.89 -3.92 11.63
C LYS A 83 9.71 -2.42 11.82
N LEU A 84 8.64 -1.87 11.26
CA LEU A 84 8.29 -0.46 11.43
C LEU A 84 7.48 -0.28 12.70
N ASP A 85 7.77 0.78 13.47
CA ASP A 85 7.00 1.18 14.66
C ASP A 85 5.80 2.04 14.25
N LEU A 86 4.91 1.44 13.46
CA LEU A 86 3.73 2.10 12.88
C LEU A 86 2.46 1.34 13.27
N ASP A 87 1.38 2.08 13.53
CA ASP A 87 0.07 1.50 13.74
C ASP A 87 -0.66 1.27 12.41
N THR A 88 -1.61 0.33 12.42
CA THR A 88 -2.47 0.04 11.27
C THR A 88 -3.90 0.54 11.53
N PRO A 89 -4.54 1.21 10.58
CA PRO A 89 -5.90 1.68 10.76
C PRO A 89 -6.87 0.50 10.72
N THR A 90 -7.82 0.50 11.66
CA THR A 90 -8.86 -0.54 11.70
C THR A 90 -9.78 -0.46 10.48
N TYR A 91 -10.41 -1.59 10.11
CA TYR A 91 -11.36 -1.64 8.99
C TYR A 91 -12.50 -0.61 9.14
N SER A 92 -12.95 -0.36 10.38
CA SER A 92 -13.97 0.66 10.69
C SER A 92 -13.47 2.07 10.43
N CYS A 93 -12.19 2.36 10.71
CA CYS A 93 -11.57 3.64 10.38
C CYS A 93 -11.47 3.82 8.86
N LEU A 94 -10.94 2.82 8.15
CA LEU A 94 -10.83 2.83 6.70
C LEU A 94 -12.20 2.98 6.01
N CYS A 95 -13.23 2.31 6.51
CA CYS A 95 -14.59 2.41 5.98
C CYS A 95 -15.17 3.83 6.11
N LYS A 96 -14.99 4.48 7.27
CA LYS A 96 -15.48 5.84 7.48
C LYS A 96 -14.72 6.84 6.62
N ARG A 97 -13.40 6.75 6.62
CA ARG A 97 -12.52 7.70 5.93
C ARG A 97 -12.56 7.55 4.40
N SER A 98 -12.89 6.38 3.87
CA SER A 98 -13.05 6.19 2.43
C SER A 98 -14.21 6.98 1.82
N ALA A 99 -15.21 7.36 2.63
CA ALA A 99 -16.31 8.22 2.17
C ALA A 99 -15.89 9.70 2.09
N GLU A 100 -14.92 10.11 2.90
CA GLU A 100 -14.42 11.48 2.97
C GLU A 100 -13.26 11.72 1.99
N LEU A 101 -12.41 10.71 1.80
CA LEU A 101 -11.21 10.81 1.00
C LEU A 101 -11.50 10.43 -0.46
N ALA A 102 -11.31 11.37 -1.38
CA ALA A 102 -11.36 11.10 -2.81
C ALA A 102 -10.08 10.34 -3.25
N VAL A 103 -10.04 9.03 -3.01
CA VAL A 103 -8.90 8.19 -3.42
C VAL A 103 -8.84 8.14 -4.95
N ARG A 104 -7.85 8.81 -5.52
CA ARG A 104 -7.65 8.83 -6.98
C ARG A 104 -6.81 7.64 -7.39
N TYR A 105 -7.44 6.48 -7.58
CA TYR A 105 -6.79 5.40 -8.32
C TYR A 105 -7.28 5.40 -9.77
N LYS A 106 -6.35 5.40 -10.74
CA LYS A 106 -6.71 5.11 -12.13
C LYS A 106 -7.16 3.64 -12.19
N ALA A 107 -8.46 3.40 -12.38
CA ALA A 107 -8.92 2.11 -12.83
C ALA A 107 -8.23 1.80 -14.18
N LYS A 108 -7.72 0.57 -14.33
CA LYS A 108 -7.14 0.13 -15.60
C LYS A 108 -8.24 0.20 -16.67
N SER A 109 -7.99 0.95 -17.74
CA SER A 109 -8.82 1.00 -18.95
C SER A 109 -8.88 -0.36 -19.64
#